data_AF-A0A970ETF0-F1
#
_entry.id   AF-A0A970ETF0-F1
#
_cell.length_a   1.000
_cell.length_b   1.000
_cell.length_c   1.000
_cell.angle_alpha   90.00
_cell.angle_beta   90.00
_cell.angle_gamma   90.00
#
_symmetry.space_group_name_H-M   'P 1'
#
loop_
_entity.id
_entity.type
_entity.pdbx_description
1 polymer ?
#
loop_
_entity_poly.entity_id
_entity_poly.type
_entity_poly.pdbx_seq_one_letter_code
_entity_poly.pdbx_strand_id
1 'polypeptide(L)'
;MIEINHEKCTLCEVCVAACPFAALVREGEQIVVLDSCRLCQICVKKCPEQAIFLRKQEREEVVDTSEWRGVMVVAEWTAAGLHPVTFELVGKGRELADQLGEKLYCVVVGEGISSACQEVLEYGVDTCLSYDHPQLRLMRVEPYASAIANAIERVRPGIVLLAATPIGRSLAPRVAVRFRTGLTADCTRLEVRPGGELVQIRPAFGGNIMAQIVTPRHRPQMATVRYKVMERAVPRRMPEAKVEHIQLPPQELKSGVAVISSEKKPPQTSLADAEVVVAAGRGVRSKGDLAMLEELAELLGGQLGVTRPLVEAGWADYTRQIGLSGRTIRPKLLITVGVSGAVQFAAGASGAELIIAINSDPNAPIFNIAHYGLVGDLYPIVEGLIHDLKGGTNHGLCADNIS
;
A
#
# COMPACT_ATOMS: atom_id res chain seq x y z
N MET A 1 13.19 16.51 -24.98
CA MET A 1 12.58 16.00 -26.23
C MET A 1 13.45 16.47 -27.41
N ILE A 2 13.45 15.78 -28.56
CA ILE A 2 14.09 16.31 -29.78
C ILE A 2 13.11 17.32 -30.39
N GLU A 3 13.57 18.54 -30.64
CA GLU A 3 12.80 19.60 -31.31
C GLU A 3 13.53 20.03 -32.59
N ILE A 4 12.76 20.54 -33.55
CA ILE A 4 13.25 21.01 -34.85
C ILE A 4 12.87 22.48 -35.01
N ASN A 5 13.86 23.33 -35.25
CA ASN A 5 13.62 24.70 -35.67
C ASN A 5 13.25 24.68 -37.16
N HIS A 6 11.96 24.87 -37.45
CA HIS A 6 11.43 24.84 -38.82
C HIS A 6 11.93 26.00 -39.68
N GLU A 7 12.33 27.14 -39.11
CA GLU A 7 12.89 28.28 -39.85
C GLU A 7 14.31 27.98 -40.36
N LYS A 8 15.07 27.17 -39.62
CA LYS A 8 16.43 26.73 -40.02
C LYS A 8 16.43 25.43 -40.82
N CYS A 9 15.31 24.71 -40.85
CA CYS A 9 15.23 23.40 -41.48
C CYS A 9 15.10 23.54 -43.00
N THR A 10 16.10 23.06 -43.75
CA THR A 10 16.09 23.06 -45.22
C THR A 10 15.36 21.86 -45.83
N LEU A 11 14.70 21.02 -45.02
CA LEU A 11 14.05 19.78 -45.47
C LEU A 11 14.96 18.84 -46.28
N CYS A 12 16.27 18.85 -46.00
CA CYS A 12 17.26 18.02 -46.70
C CYS A 12 17.16 16.50 -46.40
N GLU A 13 16.26 16.09 -45.50
CA GLU A 13 15.99 14.69 -45.11
C GLU A 13 17.18 13.86 -44.57
N VAL A 14 18.36 14.48 -44.40
CA VAL A 14 19.55 13.81 -43.83
C VAL A 14 19.26 13.19 -42.46
N CYS A 15 18.45 13.85 -41.64
CA CYS A 15 18.05 13.36 -40.32
C CYS A 15 17.09 12.16 -40.37
N VAL A 16 16.25 12.07 -41.41
CA VAL A 16 15.31 10.97 -41.66
C VAL A 16 16.12 9.72 -42.03
N ALA A 17 17.02 9.83 -43.00
CA ALA A 17 17.90 8.74 -43.42
C ALA A 17 18.87 8.29 -42.30
N ALA A 18 19.27 9.21 -41.43
CA ALA A 18 20.16 8.92 -40.31
C ALA A 18 19.51 8.20 -39.14
N CYS A 19 18.18 8.18 -39.05
CA CYS A 19 17.47 7.66 -37.88
C CYS A 19 17.37 6.13 -37.94
N PRO A 20 18.05 5.37 -37.07
CA PRO A 20 17.97 3.90 -37.09
C PRO A 20 16.61 3.38 -36.59
N PHE A 21 15.77 4.24 -36.04
CA PHE A 21 14.47 3.91 -35.45
C PHE A 21 13.28 4.42 -36.28
N ALA A 22 13.53 5.00 -37.46
CA ALA A 22 12.50 5.64 -38.30
C ALA A 22 11.60 6.62 -37.52
N ALA A 23 12.18 7.33 -36.56
CA ALA A 23 11.46 8.24 -35.66
C ALA A 23 11.35 9.68 -36.18
N LEU A 24 11.86 9.95 -37.38
CA LEU A 24 11.76 11.22 -38.07
C LEU A 24 11.14 10.94 -39.42
N VAL A 25 10.05 11.64 -39.73
CA VAL A 25 9.36 11.50 -41.01
C VAL A 25 9.11 12.88 -41.60
N ARG A 26 9.08 12.98 -42.93
CA ARG A 26 8.65 14.19 -43.60
C ARG A 26 7.14 14.13 -43.82
N GLU A 27 6.44 15.12 -43.30
CA GLU A 27 5.01 15.33 -43.55
C GLU A 27 4.84 16.70 -44.22
N GLY A 28 4.69 16.70 -45.55
CA GLY A 28 4.59 17.93 -46.33
C GLY A 28 5.85 18.80 -46.26
N GLU A 29 5.67 20.02 -45.75
CA GLU A 29 6.73 21.04 -45.61
C GLU A 29 7.42 21.02 -44.24
N GLN A 30 7.28 19.94 -43.47
CA GLN A 30 7.92 19.80 -42.17
C GLN A 30 8.47 18.39 -41.94
N ILE A 31 9.48 18.33 -41.08
CA ILE A 31 9.97 17.07 -40.51
C ILE A 31 9.34 16.93 -39.12
N VAL A 32 8.73 15.79 -38.85
CA VAL A 32 8.01 15.49 -37.61
C VAL A 32 8.75 14.38 -36.86
N VAL A 33 8.82 14.52 -35.53
CA VAL A 33 9.40 13.51 -34.64
C VAL A 33 8.27 12.63 -34.10
N LEU A 34 8.36 11.32 -34.33
CA LEU A 34 7.38 10.34 -33.86
C LEU A 34 7.68 9.83 -32.45
N ASP A 35 6.69 9.23 -31.80
CA ASP A 35 6.79 8.62 -30.46
C ASP A 35 7.80 7.46 -30.38
N SER A 36 8.24 6.93 -31.52
CA SER A 36 9.31 5.92 -31.62
C SER A 36 10.71 6.45 -31.29
N CYS A 37 10.85 7.77 -31.08
CA CYS A 37 12.14 8.41 -30.82
C CYS A 37 12.80 7.94 -29.51
N ARG A 38 13.98 7.31 -29.65
CA ARG A 38 14.80 6.83 -28.50
C ARG A 38 15.81 7.85 -27.96
N LEU A 39 15.73 9.12 -28.37
CA LEU A 39 16.62 10.20 -27.92
C LEU A 39 18.13 9.90 -28.07
N CYS A 40 18.53 9.13 -29.11
CA CYS A 40 19.93 8.78 -29.37
C CYS A 40 20.81 9.93 -29.89
N GLN A 41 20.19 11.07 -30.25
CA GLN A 41 20.85 12.31 -30.72
C GLN A 41 21.63 12.19 -32.05
N ILE A 42 21.47 11.11 -32.81
CA ILE A 42 22.12 10.95 -34.13
C ILE A 42 21.64 12.05 -35.10
N CYS A 43 20.34 12.35 -35.09
CA CYS A 43 19.74 13.41 -35.91
C CYS A 43 20.29 14.81 -35.60
N VAL A 44 20.58 15.10 -34.33
CA VAL A 44 21.20 16.36 -33.88
C VAL A 44 22.60 16.49 -34.48
N LYS A 45 23.40 15.42 -34.41
CA LYS A 45 24.79 15.43 -34.92
C LYS A 45 24.88 15.51 -36.44
N LYS A 46 23.91 14.92 -37.16
CA LYS A 46 23.93 14.85 -38.63
C LYS A 46 23.18 15.97 -39.33
N CYS A 47 22.46 16.83 -38.61
CA CYS A 47 21.75 17.95 -39.22
C CYS A 47 22.76 19.02 -39.69
N PRO A 48 22.89 19.29 -41.00
CA PRO A 48 23.86 20.26 -41.52
C PRO A 48 23.56 21.69 -41.04
N GLU A 49 22.27 22.05 -40.98
CA GLU A 49 21.81 23.38 -40.56
C GLU A 49 21.71 23.55 -39.04
N GLN A 50 22.04 22.50 -38.28
CA GLN A 50 21.87 22.46 -36.82
C GLN A 50 20.44 22.83 -36.38
N ALA A 51 19.44 22.57 -37.25
CA ALA A 51 18.04 22.85 -36.99
C ALA A 51 17.44 21.91 -35.93
N ILE A 52 18.05 20.74 -35.70
CA ILE A 52 17.59 19.75 -34.74
C ILE A 52 18.40 19.87 -33.46
N PHE A 53 17.73 20.06 -32.34
CA PHE A 53 18.37 20.16 -31.03
C PHE A 53 17.65 19.30 -29.99
N LEU A 54 18.41 18.86 -29.00
CA LEU A 54 17.81 18.28 -27.80
C LEU A 54 17.38 19.46 -26.93
N ARG A 55 16.07 19.67 -26.79
CA ARG A 55 15.57 20.48 -25.68
C ARG A 55 15.93 19.74 -24.40
N LYS A 56 17.01 20.21 -23.76
CA LYS A 56 17.21 19.96 -22.34
C LYS A 56 15.91 20.42 -21.70
N GLN A 57 15.21 19.52 -21.01
CA GLN A 57 14.24 20.00 -20.05
C GLN A 57 15.04 20.95 -19.15
N GLU A 58 14.73 22.24 -19.21
CA GLU A 58 15.09 23.15 -18.13
C GLU A 58 14.70 22.41 -16.85
N ARG A 59 15.61 22.40 -15.86
CA ARG A 59 15.30 21.78 -14.57
C ARG A 59 13.95 22.34 -14.16
N GLU A 60 12.91 21.50 -14.11
CA GLU A 60 11.59 21.93 -13.69
C GLU A 60 11.75 22.79 -12.45
N GLU A 61 11.12 23.97 -12.48
CA GLU A 61 11.11 24.87 -11.34
C GLU A 61 10.73 24.06 -10.11
N VAL A 62 11.57 24.14 -9.08
CA VAL A 62 11.28 23.52 -7.79
C VAL A 62 9.99 24.15 -7.32
N VAL A 63 8.94 23.33 -7.15
CA VAL A 63 7.66 23.83 -6.63
C VAL A 63 7.94 24.53 -5.31
N ASP A 64 7.40 25.73 -5.12
CA ASP A 64 7.52 26.42 -3.83
C ASP A 64 6.88 25.54 -2.75
N THR A 65 7.72 24.95 -1.91
CA THR A 65 7.30 24.00 -0.89
C THR A 65 6.68 24.70 0.32
N SER A 66 6.84 26.03 0.46
CA SER A 66 6.38 26.77 1.64
C SER A 66 4.85 26.82 1.78
N GLU A 67 4.15 26.75 0.64
CA GLU A 67 2.69 26.74 0.55
C GLU A 67 2.08 25.34 0.78
N TRP A 68 2.90 24.30 0.90
CA TRP A 68 2.43 22.91 1.03
C TRP A 68 2.67 22.37 2.43
N ARG A 69 1.65 22.44 3.28
CA ARG A 69 1.73 22.07 4.71
C ARG A 69 0.60 21.13 5.12
N GLY A 70 0.95 20.18 5.96
CA GLY A 70 0.05 19.18 6.50
C GLY A 70 0.25 17.81 5.90
N VAL A 71 -0.32 16.83 6.59
CA VAL A 71 -0.38 15.43 6.16
C VAL A 71 -1.82 15.12 5.82
N MET A 72 -2.07 14.53 4.66
CA MET A 72 -3.39 14.10 4.24
C MET A 72 -3.45 12.59 4.10
N VAL A 73 -4.47 11.98 4.70
CA VAL A 73 -4.78 10.55 4.57
C VAL A 73 -6.05 10.40 3.72
N VAL A 74 -6.01 9.52 2.73
CA VAL A 74 -7.21 9.13 1.98
C VAL A 74 -7.81 7.90 2.63
N ALA A 75 -8.99 8.06 3.24
CA ALA A 75 -9.74 6.96 3.83
C ALA A 75 -10.33 6.06 2.74
N GLU A 76 -10.31 4.76 2.99
CA GLU A 76 -10.94 3.79 2.10
C GLU A 76 -12.32 3.43 2.63
N TRP A 77 -13.35 3.93 1.97
CA TRP A 77 -14.76 3.67 2.27
C TRP A 77 -15.33 2.69 1.24
N THR A 78 -16.09 1.71 1.74
CA THR A 78 -16.81 0.74 0.90
C THR A 78 -18.22 0.54 1.45
N ALA A 79 -19.06 -0.21 0.73
CA ALA A 79 -20.38 -0.62 1.25
C ALA A 79 -20.29 -1.46 2.54
N ALA A 80 -19.11 -1.98 2.90
CA ALA A 80 -18.88 -2.69 4.16
C ALA A 80 -18.45 -1.76 5.31
N GLY A 81 -18.31 -0.45 5.06
CA GLY A 81 -17.81 0.53 6.03
C GLY A 81 -16.39 1.01 5.72
N LEU A 82 -15.78 1.65 6.72
CA LEU A 82 -14.38 2.08 6.67
C LEU A 82 -13.46 0.87 6.70
N HIS A 83 -12.55 0.80 5.73
CA HIS A 83 -11.54 -0.23 5.73
C HIS A 83 -10.53 0.02 6.88
N PRO A 84 -10.14 -1.02 7.66
CA PRO A 84 -9.27 -0.85 8.83
C PRO A 84 -7.92 -0.18 8.55
N VAL A 85 -7.40 -0.33 7.32
CA VAL A 85 -6.18 0.35 6.85
C VAL A 85 -6.23 1.88 7.04
N THR A 86 -7.42 2.47 7.03
CA THR A 86 -7.60 3.91 7.28
C THR A 86 -7.05 4.30 8.64
N PHE A 87 -7.29 3.50 9.68
CA PHE A 87 -6.80 3.80 11.03
C PHE A 87 -5.29 3.61 11.17
N GLU A 88 -4.69 2.68 10.42
CA GLU A 88 -3.23 2.54 10.34
C GLU A 88 -2.60 3.78 9.67
N LEU A 89 -3.22 4.26 8.59
CA LEU A 89 -2.79 5.47 7.90
C LEU A 89 -2.97 6.73 8.74
N VAL A 90 -4.09 6.85 9.47
CA VAL A 90 -4.33 7.96 10.39
C VAL A 90 -3.31 7.94 11.52
N GLY A 91 -2.99 6.76 12.07
CA GLY A 91 -1.99 6.60 13.13
C GLY A 91 -0.62 7.09 12.67
N LYS A 92 -0.15 6.57 11.52
CA LYS A 92 1.11 7.01 10.95
C LYS A 92 1.07 8.48 10.49
N GLY A 93 -0.04 8.92 9.92
CA GLY A 93 -0.23 10.31 9.48
C GLY A 93 -0.15 11.29 10.65
N ARG A 94 -0.72 10.94 11.81
CA ARG A 94 -0.64 11.74 13.03
C ARG A 94 0.79 11.84 13.57
N GLU A 95 1.51 10.72 13.59
CA GLU A 95 2.92 10.70 13.99
C GLU A 95 3.75 11.64 13.10
N LEU A 96 3.57 11.57 11.78
CA LEU A 96 4.29 12.45 10.84
C LEU A 96 3.88 13.91 10.99
N ALA A 97 2.58 14.19 11.18
CA ALA A 97 2.07 15.53 11.38
C ALA A 97 2.59 16.16 12.69
N ASP A 98 2.69 15.37 13.78
CA ASP A 98 3.26 15.82 15.06
C ASP A 98 4.77 16.12 14.93
N GLN A 99 5.53 15.27 14.22
CA GLN A 99 6.96 15.52 13.94
C GLN A 99 7.18 16.81 13.13
N LEU A 100 6.24 17.15 12.25
CA LEU A 100 6.27 18.37 11.44
C LEU A 100 5.70 19.61 12.15
N GLY A 101 4.94 19.42 13.24
CA GLY A 101 4.16 20.49 13.85
C GLY A 101 3.02 21.00 12.95
N GLU A 102 2.45 20.12 12.11
CA GLU A 102 1.43 20.45 11.11
C GLU A 102 0.09 19.73 11.37
N LYS A 103 -0.93 20.09 10.58
CA LYS A 103 -2.27 19.51 10.69
C LYS A 103 -2.41 18.18 9.93
N LEU A 104 -3.19 17.26 10.48
CA LEU A 104 -3.62 16.02 9.85
C LEU A 104 -5.01 16.19 9.24
N TYR A 105 -5.08 15.97 7.93
CA TYR A 105 -6.30 15.96 7.14
C TYR A 105 -6.70 14.54 6.78
N CYS A 106 -8.00 14.26 6.75
CA CYS A 106 -8.53 13.00 6.25
C CYS A 106 -9.54 13.28 5.13
N VAL A 107 -9.46 12.56 4.02
CA VAL A 107 -10.42 12.66 2.92
C VAL A 107 -11.26 11.39 2.88
N VAL A 108 -12.58 11.53 2.97
CA VAL A 108 -13.55 10.43 2.86
C VAL A 108 -14.43 10.69 1.64
N VAL A 109 -14.51 9.72 0.74
CA VAL A 109 -15.25 9.81 -0.53
C VAL A 109 -16.22 8.64 -0.62
N GLY A 110 -17.49 8.91 -0.89
CA GLY A 110 -18.50 7.85 -1.01
C GLY A 110 -19.94 8.34 -0.98
N GLU A 111 -20.84 7.46 -0.58
CA GLU A 111 -22.25 7.77 -0.30
C GLU A 111 -22.55 7.39 1.15
N GLY A 112 -23.26 8.25 1.88
CA GLY A 112 -23.69 8.01 3.26
C GLY A 112 -22.52 7.94 4.24
N ILE A 113 -21.52 8.82 4.09
CA ILE A 113 -20.23 8.73 4.78
C ILE A 113 -20.18 9.50 6.11
N SER A 114 -21.30 10.06 6.57
CA SER A 114 -21.36 10.88 7.79
C SER A 114 -20.81 10.16 9.03
N SER A 115 -21.14 8.87 9.21
CA SER A 115 -20.62 8.08 10.34
C SER A 115 -19.11 7.87 10.24
N ALA A 116 -18.60 7.54 9.06
CA ALA A 116 -17.17 7.41 8.79
C ALA A 116 -16.40 8.69 9.09
N CYS A 117 -16.96 9.85 8.71
CA CYS A 117 -16.34 11.15 8.95
C CYS A 117 -16.25 11.46 10.45
N GLN A 118 -17.25 11.07 11.25
CA GLN A 118 -17.19 11.24 12.71
C GLN A 118 -16.19 10.27 13.34
N GLU A 119 -16.19 9.01 12.91
CA GLU A 119 -15.30 7.98 13.44
C GLU A 119 -13.82 8.37 13.27
N VAL A 120 -13.39 8.87 12.10
CA VAL A 120 -11.98 9.26 11.90
C VAL A 120 -11.53 10.45 12.77
N LEU A 121 -12.44 11.35 13.16
CA LEU A 121 -12.12 12.48 14.05
C LEU A 121 -11.79 12.04 15.48
N GLU A 122 -12.22 10.85 15.89
CA GLU A 122 -11.89 10.28 17.21
C GLU A 122 -10.41 9.86 17.31
N TYR A 123 -9.69 9.76 16.19
CA TYR A 123 -8.35 9.19 16.10
C TYR A 123 -7.24 10.20 15.72
N GLY A 124 -7.44 11.50 15.99
CA GLY A 124 -6.38 12.52 15.89
C GLY A 124 -6.37 13.32 14.59
N VAL A 125 -7.43 13.21 13.78
CA VAL A 125 -7.63 14.01 12.56
C VAL A 125 -8.10 15.43 12.94
N ASP A 126 -7.42 16.45 12.42
CA ASP A 126 -7.78 17.86 12.65
C ASP A 126 -8.94 18.31 11.75
N THR A 127 -8.98 17.84 10.50
CA THR A 127 -10.06 18.19 9.56
C THR A 127 -10.37 17.02 8.64
N CYS A 128 -11.64 16.61 8.62
CA CYS A 128 -12.16 15.59 7.72
C CYS A 128 -12.88 16.24 6.53
N LEU A 129 -12.37 16.06 5.32
CA LEU A 129 -13.00 16.50 4.08
C LEU A 129 -13.96 15.41 3.58
N SER A 130 -15.24 15.71 3.57
CA SER A 130 -16.33 14.78 3.26
C SER A 130 -16.88 15.04 1.85
N TYR A 131 -16.72 14.07 0.97
CA TYR A 131 -17.30 14.06 -0.39
C TYR A 131 -18.40 13.00 -0.46
N ASP A 132 -19.61 13.40 -0.05
CA ASP A 132 -20.80 12.54 -0.01
C ASP A 132 -21.69 12.80 -1.24
N HIS A 133 -21.80 11.82 -2.14
CA HIS A 133 -22.66 11.93 -3.32
C HIS A 133 -23.11 10.55 -3.84
N PRO A 134 -24.38 10.39 -4.31
CA PRO A 134 -24.88 9.10 -4.82
C PRO A 134 -24.06 8.51 -5.98
N GLN A 135 -23.48 9.37 -6.82
CA GLN A 135 -22.61 8.93 -7.93
C GLN A 135 -21.24 8.39 -7.49
N LEU A 136 -20.91 8.50 -6.19
CA LEU A 136 -19.69 7.98 -5.57
C LEU A 136 -19.94 6.66 -4.81
N ARG A 137 -21.17 6.14 -4.81
CA ARG A 137 -21.55 4.86 -4.18
C ARG A 137 -20.66 3.68 -4.61
N LEU A 138 -20.39 3.59 -5.90
CA LEU A 138 -19.49 2.59 -6.47
C LEU A 138 -18.18 3.27 -6.86
N MET A 139 -17.06 2.66 -6.48
CA MET A 139 -15.74 3.19 -6.80
C MET A 139 -15.55 3.22 -8.31
N ARG A 140 -15.39 4.43 -8.83
CA ARG A 140 -14.96 4.73 -10.20
C ARG A 140 -13.76 5.65 -10.11
N VAL A 141 -12.73 5.36 -10.89
CA VAL A 141 -11.41 5.98 -10.71
C VAL A 141 -11.46 7.49 -10.95
N GLU A 142 -12.17 7.98 -11.97
CA GLU A 142 -12.15 9.41 -12.31
C GLU A 142 -12.87 10.29 -11.27
N PRO A 143 -14.09 9.98 -10.81
CA PRO A 143 -14.77 10.77 -9.78
C PRO A 143 -14.01 10.78 -8.46
N TYR A 144 -13.48 9.62 -8.04
CA TYR A 144 -12.69 9.52 -6.81
C TYR A 144 -11.36 10.28 -6.93
N ALA A 145 -10.66 10.18 -8.07
CA ALA A 145 -9.44 10.95 -8.29
C ALA A 145 -9.71 12.47 -8.35
N SER A 146 -10.88 12.90 -8.84
CA SER A 146 -11.30 14.31 -8.82
C SER A 146 -11.61 14.79 -7.41
N ALA A 147 -12.30 14.00 -6.59
CA ALA A 147 -12.49 14.31 -5.17
C ALA A 147 -11.15 14.52 -4.44
N ILE A 148 -10.21 13.58 -4.61
CA ILE A 148 -8.89 13.65 -3.97
C ILE A 148 -8.08 14.84 -4.52
N ALA A 149 -8.13 15.10 -5.82
CA ALA A 149 -7.44 16.24 -6.41
C ALA A 149 -7.99 17.57 -5.88
N ASN A 150 -9.31 17.73 -5.83
CA ASN A 150 -9.96 18.90 -5.26
C ASN A 150 -9.57 19.10 -3.78
N ALA A 151 -9.48 18.02 -3.00
CA ALA A 151 -9.03 18.08 -1.62
C ALA A 151 -7.58 18.57 -1.50
N ILE A 152 -6.68 18.04 -2.34
CA ILE A 152 -5.27 18.42 -2.39
C ILE A 152 -5.13 19.89 -2.80
N GLU A 153 -5.88 20.38 -3.80
CA GLU A 153 -5.82 21.77 -4.24
C GLU A 153 -6.29 22.75 -3.17
N ARG A 154 -7.29 22.34 -2.38
CA ARG A 154 -7.90 23.18 -1.34
C ARG A 154 -7.05 23.30 -0.08
N VAL A 155 -6.39 22.22 0.31
CA VAL A 155 -5.58 22.17 1.55
C VAL A 155 -4.10 22.35 1.29
N ARG A 156 -3.62 21.95 0.10
CA ARG A 156 -2.20 21.87 -0.28
C ARG A 156 -1.37 21.13 0.77
N PRO A 157 -1.66 19.85 1.06
CA PRO A 157 -0.88 19.08 2.02
C PRO A 157 0.55 18.80 1.51
N GLY A 158 1.55 18.87 2.38
CA GLY A 158 2.93 18.50 2.03
C GLY A 158 3.08 16.99 1.72
N ILE A 159 2.28 16.15 2.39
CA ILE A 159 2.31 14.68 2.29
C ILE A 159 0.89 14.15 2.06
N VAL A 160 0.73 13.19 1.15
CA VAL A 160 -0.52 12.45 0.92
C VAL A 160 -0.29 10.94 1.00
N LEU A 161 -1.03 10.27 1.88
CA LEU A 161 -0.95 8.83 2.11
C LEU A 161 -2.22 8.13 1.63
N LEU A 162 -2.05 7.05 0.87
CA LEU A 162 -3.14 6.17 0.44
C LEU A 162 -2.83 4.73 0.84
N ALA A 163 -3.85 3.88 0.92
CA ALA A 163 -3.65 2.46 1.17
C ALA A 163 -3.11 1.76 -0.09
N ALA A 164 -2.26 0.75 0.07
CA ALA A 164 -1.79 -0.11 -1.03
C ALA A 164 -2.78 -1.25 -1.34
N THR A 165 -4.08 -1.00 -1.20
CA THR A 165 -5.19 -1.88 -1.59
C THR A 165 -5.46 -1.79 -3.10
N PRO A 166 -6.31 -2.65 -3.69
CA PRO A 166 -6.72 -2.50 -5.09
C PRO A 166 -7.29 -1.12 -5.42
N ILE A 167 -8.04 -0.51 -4.48
CA ILE A 167 -8.61 0.83 -4.63
C ILE A 167 -7.49 1.88 -4.62
N GLY A 168 -6.67 1.91 -3.57
CA GLY A 168 -5.63 2.94 -3.45
C GLY A 168 -4.52 2.81 -4.50
N ARG A 169 -4.15 1.58 -4.92
CA ARG A 169 -3.21 1.35 -6.03
C ARG A 169 -3.73 1.82 -7.39
N SER A 170 -5.06 1.89 -7.55
CA SER A 170 -5.68 2.43 -8.77
C SER A 170 -5.78 3.96 -8.73
N LEU A 171 -6.06 4.55 -7.56
CA LEU A 171 -6.24 5.99 -7.39
C LEU A 171 -4.92 6.76 -7.32
N ALA A 172 -3.97 6.30 -6.51
CA ALA A 172 -2.72 7.00 -6.24
C ALA A 172 -1.94 7.41 -7.51
N PRO A 173 -1.67 6.54 -8.49
CA PRO A 173 -0.92 6.93 -9.69
C PRO A 173 -1.69 7.96 -10.53
N ARG A 174 -3.02 7.88 -10.56
CA ARG A 174 -3.86 8.82 -11.31
C ARG A 174 -3.80 10.23 -10.72
N VAL A 175 -3.84 10.32 -9.39
CA VAL A 175 -3.68 11.58 -8.66
C VAL A 175 -2.26 12.12 -8.81
N ALA A 176 -1.23 11.28 -8.66
CA ALA A 176 0.17 11.69 -8.78
C ALA A 176 0.49 12.32 -10.15
N VAL A 177 -0.05 11.76 -11.23
CA VAL A 177 0.12 12.33 -12.59
C VAL A 177 -0.57 13.69 -12.73
N ARG A 178 -1.73 13.92 -12.12
CA ARG A 178 -2.42 15.22 -12.17
C ARG A 178 -1.58 16.34 -11.55
N PHE A 179 -0.89 16.04 -10.45
CA PHE A 179 0.01 16.98 -9.76
C PHE A 179 1.46 16.92 -10.24
N ARG A 180 1.77 16.07 -11.23
CA ARG A 180 3.14 15.83 -11.73
C ARG A 180 4.14 15.55 -10.61
N THR A 181 3.72 14.78 -9.60
CA THR A 181 4.53 14.50 -8.41
C THR A 181 4.99 13.04 -8.36
N GLY A 182 5.95 12.76 -7.47
CA GLY A 182 6.44 11.41 -7.21
C GLY A 182 5.49 10.60 -6.34
N LEU A 183 5.34 9.31 -6.67
CA LEU A 183 4.58 8.33 -5.90
C LEU A 183 5.44 7.11 -5.57
N THR A 184 5.61 6.80 -4.29
CA THR A 184 6.23 5.53 -3.87
C THR A 184 5.16 4.51 -3.50
N ALA A 185 5.16 3.39 -4.23
CA ALA A 185 4.18 2.34 -4.00
C ALA A 185 4.58 1.38 -2.86
N ASP A 186 3.58 0.87 -2.13
CA ASP A 186 3.70 -0.26 -1.19
C ASP A 186 4.79 -0.08 -0.11
N CYS A 187 4.82 1.11 0.50
CA CYS A 187 5.76 1.45 1.56
C CYS A 187 5.48 0.63 2.82
N THR A 188 6.56 0.21 3.47
CA THR A 188 6.53 -0.51 4.75
C THR A 188 6.98 0.35 5.91
N ARG A 189 7.77 1.40 5.66
CA ARG A 189 8.13 2.40 6.68
C ARG A 189 8.12 3.79 6.07
N LEU A 190 7.73 4.76 6.89
CA LEU A 190 7.68 6.17 6.54
C LEU A 190 8.35 6.95 7.66
N GLU A 191 9.25 7.85 7.29
CA GLU A 191 9.96 8.72 8.22
C GLU A 191 10.01 10.12 7.62
N VAL A 192 10.08 11.15 8.47
CA VAL A 192 10.19 12.53 8.03
C VAL A 192 11.52 13.11 8.50
N ARG A 193 12.24 13.77 7.59
CA ARG A 193 13.47 14.52 7.93
C ARG A 193 13.13 15.92 8.43
N PRO A 194 14.05 16.57 9.17
CA PRO A 194 13.85 17.93 9.70
C PRO A 194 13.51 19.02 8.65
N GLY A 195 13.71 18.76 7.36
CA GLY A 195 13.34 19.64 6.24
C GLY A 195 11.98 19.35 5.60
N GLY A 196 11.15 18.49 6.22
CA GLY A 196 9.84 18.12 5.69
C GLY A 196 9.85 17.09 4.55
N GLU A 197 11.00 16.48 4.28
CA GLU A 197 11.12 15.42 3.29
C GLU A 197 10.61 14.09 3.86
N LEU A 198 9.68 13.47 3.15
CA LEU A 198 9.16 12.14 3.46
C LEU A 198 10.10 11.08 2.88
N VAL A 199 10.78 10.36 3.77
CA VAL A 199 11.58 9.18 3.44
C VAL A 199 10.64 7.98 3.33
N GLN A 200 10.44 7.53 2.10
CA GLN A 200 9.52 6.45 1.76
C GLN A 200 10.32 5.16 1.61
N ILE A 201 10.20 4.26 2.58
CA ILE A 201 10.98 3.03 2.63
C ILE A 201 10.10 1.87 2.16
N ARG A 202 10.53 1.22 1.09
CA ARG A 202 9.81 0.07 0.52
C ARG A 202 10.74 -1.09 0.15
N PRO A 203 10.25 -2.33 0.21
CA PRO A 203 10.90 -3.46 -0.41
C PRO A 203 10.76 -3.39 -1.95
N ALA A 204 11.85 -3.69 -2.64
CA ALA A 204 11.95 -3.86 -4.08
C ALA A 204 12.55 -5.25 -4.39
N PHE A 205 12.46 -5.70 -5.64
CA PHE A 205 13.01 -6.99 -6.10
C PHE A 205 12.59 -8.18 -5.22
N GLY A 206 11.28 -8.33 -4.98
CA GLY A 206 10.76 -9.43 -4.17
C GLY A 206 11.24 -9.42 -2.71
N GLY A 207 11.57 -8.24 -2.16
CA GLY A 207 11.98 -8.06 -0.77
C GLY A 207 13.49 -8.08 -0.53
N ASN A 208 14.29 -8.36 -1.55
CA ASN A 208 15.74 -8.48 -1.41
C ASN A 208 16.45 -7.12 -1.25
N ILE A 209 15.82 -6.03 -1.69
CA ILE A 209 16.40 -4.69 -1.61
C ILE A 209 15.42 -3.78 -0.89
N MET A 210 15.89 -3.08 0.15
CA MET A 210 15.15 -2.01 0.79
C MET A 210 15.58 -0.68 0.17
N ALA A 211 14.64 -0.01 -0.52
CA ALA A 211 14.88 1.28 -1.14
C ALA A 211 14.33 2.40 -0.25
N GLN A 212 15.11 3.46 -0.08
CA GLN A 212 14.65 4.73 0.48
C GLN A 212 14.46 5.72 -0.66
N ILE A 213 13.25 6.23 -0.83
CA ILE A 213 12.87 7.09 -1.94
C ILE A 213 12.35 8.41 -1.35
N VAL A 214 12.77 9.53 -1.93
CA VAL A 214 12.37 10.88 -1.53
C VAL A 214 11.93 11.67 -2.76
N THR A 215 10.99 12.60 -2.56
CA THR A 215 10.47 13.50 -3.60
C THR A 215 10.84 14.95 -3.24
N PRO A 216 12.08 15.38 -3.51
CA PRO A 216 12.60 16.65 -2.99
C PRO A 216 12.00 17.88 -3.68
N ARG A 217 11.58 17.76 -4.95
CA ARG A 217 11.27 18.91 -5.82
C ARG A 217 9.79 19.09 -6.19
N HIS A 218 8.95 18.13 -5.83
CA HIS A 218 7.53 18.12 -6.21
C HIS A 218 6.64 17.95 -4.99
N ARG A 219 5.42 18.48 -5.06
CA ARG A 219 4.39 18.38 -4.03
C ARG A 219 3.03 18.05 -4.66
N PRO A 220 2.15 17.34 -3.94
CA PRO A 220 2.38 16.71 -2.63
C PRO A 220 3.33 15.50 -2.71
N GLN A 221 4.02 15.15 -1.63
CA GLN A 221 4.78 13.89 -1.56
C GLN A 221 3.81 12.73 -1.35
N MET A 222 3.73 11.79 -2.29
CA MET A 222 2.71 10.74 -2.26
C MET A 222 3.29 9.36 -2.00
N ALA A 223 2.64 8.60 -1.13
CA ALA A 223 2.98 7.20 -0.88
C ALA A 223 1.73 6.32 -0.77
N THR A 224 1.78 5.11 -1.34
CA THR A 224 0.85 4.05 -0.92
C THR A 224 1.50 3.19 0.16
N VAL A 225 0.73 2.86 1.20
CA VAL A 225 1.24 2.15 2.38
C VAL A 225 0.64 0.76 2.45
N ARG A 226 1.48 -0.24 2.71
CA ARG A 226 1.06 -1.62 2.85
C ARG A 226 0.16 -1.78 4.09
N TYR A 227 -1.01 -2.39 3.89
CA TYR A 227 -1.94 -2.72 4.99
C TYR A 227 -1.29 -3.71 5.97
N LYS A 228 -1.60 -3.56 7.26
CA LYS A 228 -1.08 -4.35 8.40
C LYS A 228 0.39 -4.13 8.74
N VAL A 229 0.98 -3.04 8.28
CA VAL A 229 2.38 -2.70 8.58
C VAL A 229 2.50 -1.53 9.55
N MET A 230 1.67 -0.49 9.40
CA MET A 230 1.70 0.65 10.32
C MET A 230 0.89 0.34 11.57
N GLU A 231 1.23 0.99 12.68
CA GLU A 231 0.44 0.93 13.89
C GLU A 231 -0.89 1.65 13.72
N ARG A 232 -1.94 1.06 14.30
CA ARG A 232 -3.28 1.61 14.28
C ARG A 232 -3.32 2.87 15.16
N ALA A 233 -4.07 3.88 14.74
CA ALA A 233 -4.28 5.08 15.52
C ALA A 233 -4.88 4.75 16.90
N VAL A 234 -4.36 5.43 17.92
CA VAL A 234 -4.93 5.44 19.27
C VAL A 234 -5.99 6.54 19.34
N PRO A 235 -7.14 6.33 20.02
CA PRO A 235 -8.14 7.38 20.21
C PRO A 235 -7.52 8.66 20.77
N ARG A 236 -7.68 9.76 20.04
CA ARG A 236 -7.17 11.09 20.37
C ARG A 236 -8.08 12.13 19.74
N ARG A 237 -9.01 12.67 20.51
CA ARG A 237 -9.91 13.72 20.00
C ARG A 237 -9.19 15.06 19.95
N MET A 238 -9.18 15.70 18.79
CA MET A 238 -8.62 17.04 18.65
C MET A 238 -9.68 18.09 19.04
N PRO A 239 -9.35 19.12 19.86
CA PRO A 239 -10.32 20.12 20.31
C PRO A 239 -11.00 20.90 19.17
N GLU A 240 -10.27 21.13 18.07
CA GLU A 240 -10.74 21.87 16.89
C GLU A 240 -11.11 20.94 15.71
N ALA A 241 -11.29 19.65 15.97
CA ALA A 241 -11.69 18.68 14.95
C ALA A 241 -13.00 19.09 14.28
N LYS A 242 -13.00 19.17 12.94
CA LYS A 242 -14.19 19.51 12.16
C LYS A 242 -14.35 18.65 10.91
N VAL A 243 -15.60 18.48 10.47
CA VAL A 243 -15.95 17.91 9.17
C VAL A 243 -16.29 19.05 8.22
N GLU A 244 -15.70 19.04 7.03
CA GLU A 244 -16.02 19.96 5.96
C GLU A 244 -16.67 19.20 4.81
N HIS A 245 -17.94 19.47 4.56
CA HIS A 245 -18.69 18.86 3.47
C HIS A 245 -18.41 19.60 2.17
N ILE A 246 -17.94 18.87 1.15
CA ILE A 246 -17.56 19.41 -0.14
C ILE A 246 -18.39 18.74 -1.23
N GLN A 247 -19.00 19.55 -2.07
CA GLN A 247 -19.72 19.09 -3.25
C GLN A 247 -18.85 19.29 -4.50
N LEU A 248 -18.68 18.22 -5.27
CA LEU A 248 -18.03 18.30 -6.57
C LEU A 248 -18.99 18.82 -7.63
N PRO A 249 -18.49 19.57 -8.63
CA PRO A 249 -19.31 19.95 -9.77
C PRO A 249 -19.72 18.68 -10.55
N PRO A 250 -20.93 18.65 -11.14
CA PRO A 250 -21.44 17.47 -11.86
C PRO A 250 -20.53 16.96 -12.98
N GLN A 251 -19.67 17.82 -13.53
CA GLN A 251 -18.71 17.45 -14.57
C GLN A 251 -17.59 16.56 -14.05
N GLU A 252 -17.16 16.77 -12.80
CA GLU A 252 -16.09 15.99 -12.16
C GLU A 252 -16.57 14.62 -11.66
N LEU A 253 -17.88 14.42 -11.57
CA LEU A 253 -18.52 13.15 -11.20
C LEU A 253 -18.75 12.20 -12.40
N LYS A 254 -18.43 12.66 -13.61
CA LYS A 254 -18.49 11.85 -14.83
C LYS A 254 -17.31 10.87 -14.89
N SER A 255 -17.57 9.69 -15.41
CA SER A 255 -16.58 8.63 -15.65
C SER A 255 -16.90 7.99 -16.99
N GLY A 256 -15.86 7.59 -17.73
CA GLY A 256 -16.02 6.74 -18.92
C GLY A 256 -16.33 5.29 -18.55
N VAL A 257 -16.26 4.94 -17.26
CA VAL A 257 -16.48 3.60 -16.73
C VAL A 257 -17.90 3.49 -16.16
N ALA A 258 -18.65 2.50 -16.65
CA ALA A 258 -19.92 2.09 -16.09
C ALA A 258 -19.76 0.75 -15.35
N VAL A 259 -20.17 0.70 -14.09
CA VAL A 259 -20.20 -0.55 -13.32
C VAL A 259 -21.49 -1.28 -13.62
N ILE A 260 -21.41 -2.41 -14.33
CA ILE A 260 -22.58 -3.19 -14.77
C ILE A 260 -23.14 -4.02 -13.59
N SER A 261 -22.26 -4.68 -12.84
CA SER A 261 -22.62 -5.45 -11.65
C SER A 261 -21.50 -5.40 -10.60
N SER A 262 -21.89 -5.61 -9.34
CA SER A 262 -20.98 -5.74 -8.20
C SER A 262 -21.56 -6.78 -7.27
N GLU A 263 -20.92 -7.95 -7.21
CA GLU A 263 -21.35 -9.06 -6.39
C GLU A 263 -20.46 -9.16 -5.16
N LYS A 264 -21.07 -9.12 -3.98
CA LYS A 264 -20.36 -9.41 -2.73
C LYS A 264 -20.10 -10.91 -2.70
N LYS A 265 -18.84 -11.32 -2.88
CA LYS A 265 -18.46 -12.71 -2.62
C LYS A 265 -18.77 -13.03 -1.15
N PRO A 266 -19.26 -14.25 -0.84
CA PRO A 266 -19.37 -14.68 0.55
C PRO A 266 -18.00 -14.49 1.22
N PRO A 267 -17.96 -14.08 2.50
CA PRO A 267 -16.71 -13.84 3.21
C PRO A 267 -15.91 -15.13 3.22
N GLN A 268 -14.98 -15.28 2.27
CA GLN A 268 -13.82 -16.12 2.49
C GLN A 268 -12.99 -15.37 3.52
N THR A 269 -12.98 -15.91 4.72
CA THR A 269 -12.16 -15.46 5.83
C THR A 269 -10.72 -15.33 5.32
N SER A 270 -10.18 -14.12 5.42
CA SER A 270 -9.17 -13.61 4.50
C SER A 270 -7.71 -13.82 4.94
N LEU A 271 -7.36 -14.70 5.89
CA LEU A 271 -6.03 -14.87 6.53
C LEU A 271 -5.30 -13.59 7.06
N ALA A 272 -5.09 -12.56 6.22
CA ALA A 272 -5.23 -11.17 6.68
C ALA A 272 -6.61 -11.05 7.37
N ASP A 273 -6.98 -10.03 8.12
CA ASP A 273 -8.26 -10.00 8.88
C ASP A 273 -8.51 -11.11 9.93
N ALA A 274 -7.82 -12.26 9.91
CA ALA A 274 -7.90 -13.27 10.97
C ALA A 274 -7.29 -12.73 12.27
N GLU A 275 -8.02 -12.82 13.39
CA GLU A 275 -7.51 -12.45 14.71
C GLU A 275 -6.56 -13.51 15.28
N VAL A 276 -6.79 -14.78 14.94
CA VAL A 276 -5.92 -15.90 15.30
C VAL A 276 -5.48 -16.62 14.02
N VAL A 277 -4.19 -16.90 13.91
CA VAL A 277 -3.63 -17.66 12.77
C VAL A 277 -2.76 -18.79 13.29
N VAL A 278 -3.03 -20.00 12.79
CA VAL A 278 -2.13 -21.15 12.95
C VAL A 278 -1.37 -21.31 11.64
N ALA A 279 -0.04 -21.15 11.66
CA ALA A 279 0.80 -21.18 10.48
C ALA A 279 1.56 -22.51 10.36
N ALA A 280 1.30 -23.26 9.29
CA ALA A 280 1.96 -24.52 8.98
C ALA A 280 3.23 -24.32 8.14
N GLY A 281 4.32 -24.91 8.61
CA GLY A 281 5.62 -24.91 7.94
C GLY A 281 5.96 -26.24 7.26
N ARG A 282 7.16 -26.29 6.69
CA ARG A 282 7.73 -27.52 6.08
C ARG A 282 7.94 -28.66 7.09
N GLY A 283 7.93 -28.38 8.39
CA GLY A 283 8.01 -29.41 9.42
C GLY A 283 6.83 -30.38 9.41
N VAL A 284 5.70 -29.97 8.82
CA VAL A 284 4.52 -30.82 8.64
C VAL A 284 4.82 -31.89 7.57
N ARG A 285 4.64 -33.17 7.90
CA ARG A 285 5.10 -34.30 7.06
C ARG A 285 4.07 -34.75 6.03
N SER A 286 2.77 -34.54 6.28
CA SER A 286 1.71 -34.97 5.39
C SER A 286 0.63 -33.90 5.18
N LYS A 287 -0.10 -33.98 4.06
CA LYS A 287 -1.27 -33.13 3.78
C LYS A 287 -2.41 -33.40 4.78
N GLY A 288 -2.51 -34.61 5.32
CA GLY A 288 -3.51 -34.97 6.34
C GLY A 288 -3.28 -34.25 7.67
N ASP A 289 -2.02 -33.97 8.00
CA ASP A 289 -1.65 -33.25 9.22
C ASP A 289 -2.13 -31.78 9.21
N LEU A 290 -2.38 -31.22 8.02
CA LEU A 290 -2.99 -29.88 7.92
C LEU A 290 -4.41 -29.87 8.49
N ALA A 291 -5.13 -30.99 8.47
CA ALA A 291 -6.47 -31.07 9.06
C ALA A 291 -6.42 -30.93 10.58
N MET A 292 -5.38 -31.47 11.24
CA MET A 292 -5.15 -31.28 12.68
C MET A 292 -4.90 -29.80 12.99
N LEU A 293 -4.13 -29.10 12.16
CA LEU A 293 -3.86 -27.68 12.35
C LEU A 293 -5.06 -26.79 12.00
N GLU A 294 -5.90 -27.22 11.06
CA GLU A 294 -7.16 -26.57 10.75
C GLU A 294 -8.14 -26.72 11.92
N GLU A 295 -8.23 -27.90 12.54
CA GLU A 295 -9.00 -28.12 13.77
C GLU A 295 -8.52 -27.24 14.93
N LEU A 296 -7.20 -27.15 15.16
CA LEU A 296 -6.65 -26.25 16.17
C LEU A 296 -7.02 -24.79 15.88
N ALA A 297 -6.95 -24.38 14.61
CA ALA A 297 -7.33 -23.03 14.22
C ALA A 297 -8.83 -22.77 14.47
N GLU A 298 -9.70 -23.71 14.13
CA GLU A 298 -11.14 -23.61 14.35
C GLU A 298 -11.50 -23.52 15.84
N LEU A 299 -10.87 -24.33 16.70
CA LEU A 299 -11.06 -24.28 18.15
C LEU A 299 -10.70 -22.92 18.75
N LEU A 300 -9.73 -22.22 18.15
CA LEU A 300 -9.30 -20.89 18.57
C LEU A 300 -10.05 -19.75 17.86
N GLY A 301 -11.04 -20.06 17.01
CA GLY A 301 -11.75 -19.07 16.19
C GLY A 301 -10.86 -18.40 15.13
N GLY A 302 -9.77 -19.05 14.74
CA GLY A 302 -8.76 -18.58 13.81
C GLY A 302 -8.80 -19.23 12.44
N GLN A 303 -7.71 -19.08 11.70
CA GLN A 303 -7.54 -19.66 10.37
C GLN A 303 -6.16 -20.31 10.19
N LEU A 304 -6.12 -21.34 9.34
CA LEU A 304 -4.88 -21.98 8.92
C LEU A 304 -4.19 -21.17 7.81
N GLY A 305 -2.98 -20.72 8.08
CA GLY A 305 -2.04 -20.18 7.10
C GLY A 305 -0.91 -21.16 6.79
N VAL A 306 -0.27 -20.99 5.63
CA VAL A 306 0.82 -21.87 5.20
C VAL A 306 2.04 -21.09 4.74
N THR A 307 3.22 -21.69 4.89
CA THR A 307 4.44 -21.19 4.28
C THR A 307 4.52 -21.52 2.79
N ARG A 308 5.30 -20.76 2.03
CA ARG A 308 5.51 -20.95 0.58
C ARG A 308 5.87 -22.41 0.17
N PRO A 309 6.75 -23.14 0.89
CA PRO A 309 7.04 -24.53 0.52
C PRO A 309 5.82 -25.46 0.48
N LEU A 310 4.81 -25.23 1.32
CA LEU A 310 3.59 -26.05 1.32
C LEU A 310 2.66 -25.72 0.15
N VAL A 311 2.67 -24.48 -0.32
CA VAL A 311 1.95 -24.05 -1.53
C VAL A 311 2.62 -24.64 -2.77
N GLU A 312 3.96 -24.58 -2.83
CA GLU A 312 4.74 -25.18 -3.92
C GLU A 312 4.60 -26.71 -3.98
N ALA A 313 4.38 -27.37 -2.82
CA ALA A 313 4.05 -28.79 -2.74
C ALA A 313 2.59 -29.13 -3.11
N GLY A 314 1.75 -28.13 -3.38
CA GLY A 314 0.33 -28.31 -3.74
C GLY A 314 -0.57 -28.70 -2.57
N TRP A 315 -0.15 -28.46 -1.33
CA TRP A 315 -0.91 -28.86 -0.14
C TRP A 315 -1.98 -27.83 0.25
N ALA A 316 -1.78 -26.56 -0.12
CA ALA A 316 -2.72 -25.48 0.13
C ALA A 316 -2.70 -24.44 -1.01
N ASP A 317 -3.78 -23.67 -1.10
CA ASP A 317 -3.95 -22.60 -2.09
C ASP A 317 -3.05 -21.39 -1.76
N TYR A 318 -2.59 -20.69 -2.79
CA TYR A 318 -1.81 -19.45 -2.66
C TYR A 318 -2.49 -18.38 -1.79
N THR A 319 -3.83 -18.37 -1.74
CA THR A 319 -4.62 -17.48 -0.86
C THR A 319 -4.29 -17.63 0.63
N ARG A 320 -3.81 -18.80 1.06
CA ARG A 320 -3.39 -19.09 2.44
C ARG A 320 -1.90 -18.86 2.71
N GLN A 321 -1.14 -18.38 1.71
CA GLN A 321 0.31 -18.17 1.85
C GLN A 321 0.64 -16.94 2.71
N ILE A 322 1.47 -17.13 3.75
CA ILE A 322 2.02 -16.05 4.57
C ILE A 322 3.43 -15.70 4.12
N GLY A 323 3.72 -14.40 4.01
CA GLY A 323 5.07 -13.89 3.77
C GLY A 323 5.10 -12.71 2.81
N LEU A 324 6.31 -12.25 2.50
CA LEU A 324 6.53 -11.07 1.67
C LEU A 324 5.99 -11.22 0.24
N SER A 325 6.03 -12.44 -0.31
CA SER A 325 5.42 -12.82 -1.60
C SER A 325 4.00 -13.35 -1.48
N GLY A 326 3.43 -13.41 -0.28
CA GLY A 326 2.06 -13.85 0.00
C GLY A 326 1.26 -12.75 0.68
N ARG A 327 0.45 -13.11 1.67
CA ARG A 327 -0.27 -12.15 2.52
C ARG A 327 0.58 -11.74 3.72
N THR A 328 0.54 -10.44 4.01
CA THR A 328 1.04 -9.88 5.28
C THR A 328 -0.11 -9.93 6.29
N ILE A 329 0.15 -10.55 7.43
CA ILE A 329 -0.83 -10.78 8.50
C ILE A 329 -0.38 -10.07 9.78
N ARG A 330 -1.38 -9.69 10.57
CA ARG A 330 -1.20 -9.04 11.88
C ARG A 330 -2.30 -9.54 12.83
N PRO A 331 -2.30 -10.83 13.20
CA PRO A 331 -3.24 -11.39 14.15
C PRO A 331 -2.89 -10.97 15.59
N LYS A 332 -3.85 -11.11 16.50
CA LYS A 332 -3.60 -11.03 17.95
C LYS A 332 -2.76 -12.22 18.40
N LEU A 333 -3.05 -13.42 17.87
CA LEU A 333 -2.32 -14.65 18.16
C LEU A 333 -1.85 -15.34 16.88
N LEU A 334 -0.55 -15.58 16.78
CA LEU A 334 0.08 -16.39 15.74
C LEU A 334 0.75 -17.61 16.37
N ILE A 335 0.31 -18.81 16.00
CA ILE A 335 0.95 -20.07 16.40
C ILE A 335 1.65 -20.65 15.18
N THR A 336 2.98 -20.71 15.18
CA THR A 336 3.74 -21.31 14.07
C THR A 336 4.13 -22.75 14.39
N VAL A 337 3.80 -23.68 13.51
CA VAL A 337 4.07 -25.11 13.68
C VAL A 337 5.02 -25.60 12.60
N GLY A 338 6.24 -26.00 12.97
CA GLY A 338 7.25 -26.51 12.05
C GLY A 338 7.75 -25.47 11.03
N VAL A 339 7.72 -24.19 11.38
CA VAL A 339 8.17 -23.07 10.54
C VAL A 339 9.59 -22.69 10.90
N SER A 340 10.50 -22.61 9.92
CA SER A 340 11.90 -22.25 10.16
C SER A 340 12.13 -20.76 10.45
N GLY A 341 11.21 -19.88 10.03
CA GLY A 341 11.32 -18.43 10.27
C GLY A 341 12.22 -17.70 9.27
N ALA A 342 12.26 -18.16 8.02
CA ALA A 342 12.97 -17.44 6.95
C ALA A 342 12.52 -15.96 6.87
N VAL A 343 13.45 -15.07 6.50
CA VAL A 343 13.23 -13.61 6.46
C VAL A 343 11.95 -13.24 5.69
N GLN A 344 11.64 -13.97 4.62
CA GLN A 344 10.44 -13.74 3.82
C GLN A 344 9.15 -14.04 4.57
N PHE A 345 9.13 -15.06 5.44
CA PHE A 345 7.98 -15.36 6.30
C PHE A 345 7.89 -14.36 7.44
N ALA A 346 9.01 -14.10 8.13
CA ALA A 346 9.09 -13.15 9.24
C ALA A 346 8.61 -11.75 8.81
N ALA A 347 8.98 -11.28 7.62
CA ALA A 347 8.52 -9.99 7.10
C ALA A 347 6.99 -9.90 6.89
N GLY A 348 6.30 -11.02 6.73
CA GLY A 348 4.84 -11.07 6.58
C GLY A 348 4.07 -11.38 7.86
N ALA A 349 4.75 -11.78 8.94
CA ALA A 349 4.13 -12.32 10.15
C ALA A 349 4.61 -11.64 11.46
N SER A 350 5.70 -10.86 11.41
CA SER A 350 6.31 -10.19 12.57
C SER A 350 5.43 -9.14 13.24
N GLY A 351 4.37 -8.65 12.59
CA GLY A 351 3.47 -7.68 13.19
C GLY A 351 2.49 -8.26 14.21
N ALA A 352 2.41 -9.59 14.35
CA ALA A 352 1.47 -10.25 15.27
C ALA A 352 1.74 -9.84 16.74
N GLU A 353 0.67 -9.61 17.51
CA GLU A 353 0.79 -9.15 18.91
C GLU A 353 1.40 -10.23 19.80
N LEU A 354 1.01 -11.49 19.60
CA LEU A 354 1.56 -12.65 20.29
C LEU A 354 1.97 -13.73 19.29
N ILE A 355 3.20 -14.23 19.43
CA ILE A 355 3.79 -15.25 18.54
C ILE A 355 4.25 -16.41 19.40
N ILE A 356 3.67 -17.59 19.17
CA ILE A 356 4.04 -18.86 19.79
C ILE A 356 4.66 -19.74 18.71
N ALA A 357 5.89 -20.20 18.90
CA ALA A 357 6.59 -21.04 17.94
C ALA A 357 6.79 -22.46 18.47
N ILE A 358 6.38 -23.46 17.67
CA ILE A 358 6.60 -24.89 17.92
C ILE A 358 7.54 -25.40 16.84
N ASN A 359 8.75 -25.81 17.24
CA ASN A 359 9.75 -26.36 16.33
C ASN A 359 10.64 -27.39 17.03
N SER A 360 11.06 -28.42 16.32
CA SER A 360 11.98 -29.43 16.86
C SER A 360 13.43 -28.97 16.89
N ASP A 361 13.81 -28.02 16.03
CA ASP A 361 15.15 -27.44 16.00
C ASP A 361 15.24 -26.22 16.93
N PRO A 362 15.97 -26.28 18.06
CA PRO A 362 16.11 -25.16 19.00
C PRO A 362 16.81 -23.94 18.39
N ASN A 363 17.54 -24.10 17.28
CA ASN A 363 18.25 -23.01 16.62
C ASN A 363 17.45 -22.37 15.47
N ALA A 364 16.16 -22.73 15.33
CA ALA A 364 15.33 -22.21 14.25
C ALA A 364 15.18 -20.67 14.35
N PRO A 365 15.43 -19.91 13.25
CA PRO A 365 15.29 -18.45 13.22
C PRO A 365 13.92 -17.91 13.65
N ILE A 366 12.87 -18.74 13.62
CA ILE A 366 11.53 -18.36 14.09
C ILE A 366 11.53 -17.94 15.56
N PHE A 367 12.40 -18.51 16.38
CA PHE A 367 12.48 -18.17 17.81
C PHE A 367 12.98 -16.74 18.04
N ASN A 368 13.65 -16.11 17.07
CA ASN A 368 14.09 -14.72 17.19
C ASN A 368 12.92 -13.71 17.15
N ILE A 369 11.77 -14.10 16.59
CA ILE A 369 10.57 -13.26 16.53
C ILE A 369 9.44 -13.81 17.42
N ALA A 370 9.62 -14.99 18.01
CA ALA A 370 8.61 -15.61 18.86
C ALA A 370 8.66 -15.02 20.27
N HIS A 371 7.48 -14.81 20.85
CA HIS A 371 7.34 -14.42 22.25
C HIS A 371 7.46 -15.64 23.17
N TYR A 372 6.92 -16.78 22.72
CA TYR A 372 7.05 -18.07 23.39
C TYR A 372 7.54 -19.13 22.42
N GLY A 373 8.48 -19.96 22.86
CA GLY A 373 9.05 -21.04 22.06
C GLY A 373 8.90 -22.39 22.75
N LEU A 374 8.35 -23.36 22.04
CA LEU A 374 8.24 -24.75 22.45
C LEU A 374 9.16 -25.58 21.56
N VAL A 375 10.22 -26.13 22.17
CA VAL A 375 11.17 -27.02 21.48
C VAL A 375 10.74 -28.45 21.67
N GLY A 376 10.33 -29.10 20.58
CA GLY A 376 9.87 -30.49 20.63
C GLY A 376 9.23 -30.96 19.33
N ASP A 377 8.76 -32.20 19.33
CA ASP A 377 7.99 -32.72 18.20
C ASP A 377 6.61 -32.04 18.15
N LEU A 378 6.20 -31.66 16.94
CA LEU A 378 4.99 -30.86 16.74
C LEU A 378 3.71 -31.65 17.04
N TYR A 379 3.68 -32.95 16.74
CA TYR A 379 2.49 -33.79 16.90
C TYR A 379 2.01 -33.89 18.35
N PRO A 380 2.83 -34.34 19.33
CA PRO A 380 2.37 -34.48 20.71
C PRO A 380 1.97 -33.14 21.33
N ILE A 381 2.64 -32.05 20.96
CA ILE A 381 2.34 -30.70 21.47
C ILE A 381 1.00 -30.22 20.93
N VAL A 382 0.77 -30.33 19.61
CA VAL A 382 -0.48 -29.89 18.98
C VAL A 382 -1.66 -30.75 19.44
N GLU A 383 -1.50 -32.07 19.51
CA GLU A 383 -2.53 -32.98 20.00
C GLU A 383 -2.91 -32.70 21.46
N GLY A 384 -1.91 -32.44 22.33
CA GLY A 384 -2.14 -32.03 23.71
C GLY A 384 -2.92 -30.71 23.81
N LEU A 385 -2.54 -29.70 23.01
CA LEU A 385 -3.28 -28.43 22.95
C LEU A 385 -4.72 -28.61 22.50
N ILE A 386 -4.98 -29.41 21.46
CA ILE A 386 -6.33 -29.70 20.98
C ILE A 386 -7.15 -30.41 22.06
N HIS A 387 -6.55 -31.38 22.74
CA HIS A 387 -7.20 -32.11 23.82
C HIS A 387 -7.63 -31.17 24.96
N ASP A 388 -6.74 -30.30 25.42
CA ASP A 388 -7.01 -29.37 26.52
C ASP A 388 -8.05 -28.29 26.15
N LEU A 389 -8.03 -27.83 24.89
CA LEU A 389 -9.04 -26.90 24.37
C LEU A 389 -10.43 -27.55 24.26
N LYS A 390 -10.51 -28.82 23.87
CA LYS A 390 -11.78 -29.58 23.81
C LYS A 390 -12.29 -30.00 25.18
N GLY A 391 -11.38 -30.27 26.13
CA GLY A 391 -11.69 -30.73 27.48
C GLY A 391 -12.41 -29.71 28.36
N GLY A 392 -12.63 -28.48 27.87
CA GLY A 392 -13.39 -27.45 28.60
C GLY A 392 -12.68 -26.91 29.83
N THR A 393 -11.40 -27.26 30.02
CA THR A 393 -10.50 -26.59 30.96
C THR A 393 -10.13 -25.22 30.41
N ASN A 394 -11.12 -24.35 30.29
CA ASN A 394 -10.92 -22.92 30.17
C ASN A 394 -10.46 -22.40 31.54
N HIS A 395 -9.31 -22.91 32.02
CA HIS A 395 -8.48 -22.13 32.92
C HIS A 395 -7.99 -21.02 32.01
N GLY A 396 -8.63 -19.85 32.12
CA GLY A 396 -8.19 -18.68 31.37
C GLY A 396 -6.68 -18.63 31.47
N LEU A 397 -5.99 -18.51 30.33
CA LEU A 397 -4.52 -18.50 30.23
C LEU A 397 -3.85 -17.31 30.97
N CYS A 398 -4.58 -16.64 31.88
CA CYS A 398 -4.16 -15.62 32.82
C CYS A 398 -4.96 -15.71 34.15
N ALA A 399 -5.10 -16.88 34.76
CA ALA A 399 -5.56 -16.97 36.15
C ALA A 399 -4.64 -17.91 36.95
N ASP A 400 -3.83 -17.26 37.79
CA ASP A 400 -3.11 -17.76 38.96
C ASP A 400 -1.80 -18.55 38.76
N ASN A 401 -0.73 -17.87 39.20
CA ASN A 401 0.57 -18.35 39.69
C ASN A 401 1.63 -18.81 38.66
N ILE A 402 2.38 -17.82 38.16
CA ILE A 402 3.83 -17.98 37.98
C ILE A 402 4.50 -17.09 39.03
N SER A 403 4.92 -17.71 40.13
CA SER A 403 5.92 -17.16 41.07
C SER A 403 7.31 -17.60 40.65
#